data_AF-A0A7D5GEI0-F1
#
_entry.id   AF-A0A7D5GEI0-F1
#
_cell.length_a   1.000
_cell.length_b   1.000
_cell.length_c   1.000
_cell.angle_alpha   90.00
_cell.angle_beta   90.00
_cell.angle_gamma   90.00
#
_symmetry.space_group_name_H-M   'P 1'
#
loop_
_entity.id
_entity.type
_entity.pdbx_description
1 polymer ?
#
loop_
_entity_poly.entity_id
_entity_poly.type
_entity_poly.pdbx_seq_one_letter_code
_entity_poly.pdbx_strand_id
1 'polypeptide(L)'
;MTDETTLPVHVLNRTDDLDSDGLTNEEEVEAGTDIHSADTDKDGVEDGPEVNTYGTNPTDPDTDSDGLRDNTEINGGTNVTVPDSDGDSLLDGEEVNQHDTDPLNPDTDGDGLNDGEEVNQHDTDPNNPDSDGDGLNDGEEINEHDTDPLEPDTDGDGLNDGEEVNRYGTDPDSADTDGDGLGDGTERRIGTSPTSSADVLVLGFVVLLALVGAGYALTRIDREEALDRLPFSLGSGGADRRNRANGSAGRAPTNPGNDGYSDTEVLTDEDRVMKLLREYGGPMPQKELSDETGWSASKVSRLLSSMEEDDKITKITIGRENVIKLGGEHQNSPFDQER
;
A
#
# COMPACT_ATOMS: atom_id res chain seq x y z
N MET A 1 -26.76 -33.28 70.74
CA MET A 1 -27.66 -32.21 70.28
C MET A 1 -27.32 -32.00 68.83
N THR A 2 -28.12 -32.56 67.92
CA THR A 2 -28.02 -32.27 66.50
C THR A 2 -28.68 -30.91 66.29
N ASP A 3 -27.89 -29.94 65.88
CA ASP A 3 -28.35 -28.59 65.56
C ASP A 3 -29.08 -28.70 64.22
N GLU A 4 -30.41 -28.66 64.23
CA GLU A 4 -31.21 -28.63 63.01
C GLU A 4 -31.32 -27.19 62.54
N THR A 5 -30.42 -26.81 61.64
CA THR A 5 -30.49 -25.52 60.94
C THR A 5 -31.65 -25.57 59.95
N THR A 6 -32.78 -24.96 60.31
CA THR A 6 -33.90 -24.77 59.39
C THR A 6 -33.57 -23.65 58.41
N LEU A 7 -33.32 -23.98 57.15
CA LEU A 7 -33.22 -23.01 56.06
C LEU A 7 -34.64 -22.65 55.58
N PRO A 8 -35.04 -21.38 55.54
CA PRO A 8 -36.30 -20.99 54.92
C PRO A 8 -36.23 -21.27 53.42
N VAL A 9 -37.18 -22.06 52.91
CA VAL A 9 -37.38 -22.26 51.48
C VAL A 9 -38.50 -21.35 51.03
N HIS A 10 -38.19 -20.41 50.14
CA HIS A 10 -39.20 -19.63 49.44
C HIS A 10 -39.58 -20.38 48.15
N VAL A 11 -40.86 -20.69 48.01
CA VAL A 11 -41.41 -21.28 46.79
C VAL A 11 -41.96 -20.13 45.96
N LEU A 12 -41.38 -19.91 44.79
CA LEU A 12 -41.84 -18.90 43.84
C LEU A 12 -42.84 -19.54 42.87
N ASN A 13 -43.78 -18.73 42.39
CA ASN A 13 -44.72 -19.16 41.36
C ASN A 13 -44.04 -19.03 40.00
N ARG A 14 -44.09 -20.10 39.23
CA ARG A 14 -43.47 -20.20 37.90
C ARG A 14 -44.01 -19.19 36.89
N THR A 15 -45.27 -18.80 37.04
CA THR A 15 -45.99 -17.90 36.11
C THR A 15 -46.04 -16.45 36.58
N ASP A 16 -45.51 -16.15 37.77
CA ASP A 16 -45.40 -14.78 38.22
C ASP A 16 -44.17 -14.16 37.54
N ASP A 17 -44.21 -12.85 37.34
CA ASP A 17 -43.15 -12.01 36.79
C ASP A 17 -42.75 -11.07 37.94
N LEU A 18 -41.54 -11.24 38.49
CA LEU A 18 -41.18 -10.70 39.80
C LEU A 18 -40.53 -9.32 39.73
N ASP A 19 -39.82 -9.03 38.65
CA ASP A 19 -39.18 -7.75 38.37
C ASP A 19 -39.91 -6.95 37.28
N SER A 20 -40.95 -7.51 36.66
CA SER A 20 -41.89 -6.85 35.76
C SER A 20 -41.31 -6.45 34.40
N ASP A 21 -40.36 -7.24 33.89
CA ASP A 21 -39.73 -7.07 32.59
C ASP A 21 -40.53 -7.75 31.43
N GLY A 22 -41.51 -8.58 31.79
CA GLY A 22 -42.34 -9.31 30.85
C GLY A 22 -41.98 -10.79 30.66
N LEU A 23 -40.96 -11.31 31.35
CA LEU A 23 -40.71 -12.74 31.48
C LEU A 23 -41.32 -13.29 32.78
N THR A 24 -41.85 -14.50 32.71
CA THR A 24 -42.22 -15.22 33.92
C THR A 24 -40.99 -15.85 34.59
N ASN A 25 -41.03 -16.07 35.90
CA ASN A 25 -39.95 -16.74 36.65
C ASN A 25 -39.52 -18.10 36.03
N GLU A 26 -40.40 -18.79 35.28
CA GLU A 26 -40.03 -20.00 34.52
C GLU A 26 -39.25 -19.67 33.24
N GLU A 27 -39.66 -18.66 32.49
CA GLU A 27 -38.97 -18.19 31.29
C GLU A 27 -37.60 -17.60 31.62
N GLU A 28 -37.47 -16.86 32.71
CA GLU A 28 -36.18 -16.33 33.19
C GLU A 28 -35.18 -17.43 33.51
N VAL A 29 -35.65 -18.49 34.20
CA VAL A 29 -34.80 -19.66 34.49
C VAL A 29 -34.39 -20.39 33.21
N GLU A 30 -35.23 -20.39 32.18
CA GLU A 30 -34.91 -20.97 30.87
C GLU A 30 -33.94 -20.10 30.06
N ALA A 31 -34.08 -18.77 30.13
CA ALA A 31 -33.19 -17.79 29.51
C ALA A 31 -31.86 -17.64 30.27
N GLY A 32 -31.81 -18.04 31.54
CA GLY A 32 -30.63 -17.91 32.40
C GLY A 32 -30.51 -16.57 33.11
N THR A 33 -31.59 -15.80 33.17
CA THR A 33 -31.64 -14.44 33.73
C THR A 33 -31.94 -14.44 35.24
N ASP A 34 -31.71 -13.30 35.89
CA ASP A 34 -31.97 -13.12 37.32
C ASP A 34 -33.40 -12.65 37.56
N ILE A 35 -34.23 -13.52 38.16
CA ILE A 35 -35.62 -13.31 38.61
C ILE A 35 -35.91 -12.08 39.51
N HIS A 36 -34.89 -11.28 39.80
CA HIS A 36 -34.97 -10.08 40.61
C HIS A 36 -34.39 -8.85 39.89
N SER A 37 -33.98 -8.98 38.64
CA SER A 37 -33.29 -7.97 37.85
C SER A 37 -33.85 -7.99 36.44
N ALA A 38 -34.71 -7.01 36.13
CA ALA A 38 -35.31 -6.84 34.81
C ALA A 38 -34.32 -6.64 33.66
N ASP A 39 -33.03 -6.46 33.98
CA ASP A 39 -31.91 -6.24 33.06
C ASP A 39 -30.70 -6.94 33.73
N THR A 40 -30.43 -8.17 33.28
CA THR A 40 -29.50 -9.09 33.94
C THR A 40 -28.04 -8.71 33.67
N ASP A 41 -27.71 -8.30 32.45
CA ASP A 41 -26.34 -7.97 32.03
C ASP A 41 -25.97 -6.48 32.11
N LYS A 42 -26.97 -5.59 32.26
CA LYS A 42 -26.85 -4.15 32.50
C LYS A 42 -26.32 -3.39 31.30
N ASP A 43 -26.72 -3.80 30.11
CA ASP A 43 -26.51 -3.07 28.88
C ASP A 43 -27.56 -1.95 28.68
N GLY A 44 -28.71 -2.06 29.36
CA GLY A 44 -29.82 -1.12 29.35
C GLY A 44 -31.02 -1.53 28.50
N VAL A 45 -31.05 -2.75 27.99
CA VAL A 45 -32.24 -3.46 27.49
C VAL A 45 -32.76 -4.37 28.61
N GLU A 46 -34.08 -4.56 28.69
CA GLU A 46 -34.69 -5.46 29.68
C GLU A 46 -34.76 -6.89 29.11
N ASP A 47 -34.57 -7.90 29.96
CA ASP A 47 -34.43 -9.31 29.56
C ASP A 47 -35.65 -9.79 28.73
N GLY A 48 -36.86 -9.37 29.11
CA GLY A 48 -38.09 -9.65 28.38
C GLY A 48 -38.11 -9.12 26.95
N PRO A 49 -37.93 -7.82 26.69
CA PRO A 49 -37.72 -7.28 25.35
C PRO A 49 -36.62 -7.95 24.54
N GLU A 50 -35.49 -8.28 25.17
CA GLU A 50 -34.38 -8.99 24.51
C GLU A 50 -34.83 -10.33 23.95
N VAL A 51 -35.44 -11.17 24.78
CA VAL A 51 -35.91 -12.51 24.38
C VAL A 51 -37.09 -12.44 23.39
N ASN A 52 -38.03 -11.52 23.60
CA ASN A 52 -39.31 -11.52 22.85
C ASN A 52 -39.32 -10.64 21.60
N THR A 53 -38.47 -9.62 21.53
CA THR A 53 -38.52 -8.57 20.49
C THR A 53 -37.25 -8.50 19.67
N TYR A 54 -36.10 -8.35 20.34
CA TYR A 54 -34.82 -8.09 19.68
C TYR A 54 -34.09 -9.37 19.27
N GLY A 55 -34.30 -10.45 20.02
CA GLY A 55 -33.60 -11.72 19.81
C GLY A 55 -32.16 -11.70 20.29
N THR A 56 -31.83 -10.77 21.20
CA THR A 56 -30.53 -10.65 21.85
C THR A 56 -30.38 -11.61 23.02
N ASN A 57 -29.17 -11.71 23.56
CA ASN A 57 -28.86 -12.55 24.71
C ASN A 57 -28.92 -11.73 26.01
N PRO A 58 -29.93 -11.93 26.86
CA PRO A 58 -30.14 -11.13 28.08
C PRO A 58 -29.10 -11.34 29.19
N THR A 59 -28.02 -12.05 28.89
CA THR A 59 -26.92 -12.29 29.82
C THR A 59 -25.57 -11.84 29.27
N ASP A 60 -25.58 -11.21 28.09
CA ASP A 60 -24.41 -10.77 27.36
C ASP A 60 -24.66 -9.38 26.77
N PRO A 61 -24.02 -8.32 27.29
CA PRO A 61 -24.37 -6.94 26.96
C PRO A 61 -23.96 -6.49 25.55
N ASP A 62 -23.48 -7.42 24.73
CA ASP A 62 -22.92 -7.29 23.37
C ASP A 62 -23.09 -8.67 22.69
N THR A 63 -24.29 -8.89 22.13
CA THR A 63 -24.77 -10.20 21.68
C THR A 63 -23.91 -10.80 20.56
N ASP A 64 -23.36 -9.98 19.68
CA ASP A 64 -22.57 -10.44 18.54
C ASP A 64 -21.06 -10.17 18.67
N SER A 65 -20.65 -9.51 19.76
CA SER A 65 -19.27 -9.32 20.18
C SER A 65 -18.45 -8.45 19.24
N ASP A 66 -19.07 -7.45 18.63
CA ASP A 66 -18.45 -6.48 17.73
C ASP A 66 -17.85 -5.27 18.48
N GLY A 67 -18.22 -5.08 19.75
CA GLY A 67 -17.77 -3.99 20.60
C GLY A 67 -18.80 -2.87 20.82
N LEU A 68 -19.97 -2.94 20.20
CA LEU A 68 -21.17 -2.17 20.58
C LEU A 68 -21.99 -2.95 21.60
N ARG A 69 -22.85 -2.23 22.31
CA ARG A 69 -23.81 -2.87 23.20
C ARG A 69 -25.15 -2.94 22.51
N ASP A 70 -25.95 -3.96 22.80
CA ASP A 70 -27.25 -4.18 22.16
C ASP A 70 -28.15 -2.94 22.25
N ASN A 71 -28.21 -2.27 23.42
CA ASN A 71 -28.95 -1.01 23.55
C ASN A 71 -28.44 0.10 22.61
N THR A 72 -27.12 0.19 22.41
CA THR A 72 -26.51 1.19 21.50
C THR A 72 -26.91 0.89 20.06
N GLU A 73 -26.83 -0.37 19.68
CA GLU A 73 -27.18 -0.84 18.34
C GLU A 73 -28.68 -0.69 18.04
N ILE A 74 -29.57 -1.05 18.97
CA ILE A 74 -31.03 -0.87 18.84
C ILE A 74 -31.36 0.61 18.60
N ASN A 75 -30.66 1.52 19.26
CA ASN A 75 -30.84 2.96 19.08
C ASN A 75 -30.17 3.49 17.81
N GLY A 76 -29.06 2.91 17.40
CA GLY A 76 -28.29 3.25 16.20
C GLY A 76 -28.90 2.70 14.90
N GLY A 77 -29.65 1.61 15.00
CA GLY A 77 -30.24 0.91 13.86
C GLY A 77 -29.34 -0.17 13.24
N THR A 78 -28.19 -0.46 13.85
CA THR A 78 -27.33 -1.60 13.50
C THR A 78 -27.97 -2.93 13.91
N ASN A 79 -27.39 -4.02 13.45
CA ASN A 79 -27.91 -5.36 13.64
C ASN A 79 -27.26 -6.05 14.84
N VAL A 80 -27.98 -6.07 15.95
CA VAL A 80 -27.65 -6.73 17.24
C VAL A 80 -27.24 -8.23 17.19
N THR A 81 -27.24 -8.86 16.03
CA THR A 81 -26.83 -10.27 15.87
C THR A 81 -25.81 -10.49 14.74
N VAL A 82 -25.38 -9.41 14.08
CA VAL A 82 -24.45 -9.44 12.96
C VAL A 82 -23.42 -8.35 13.18
N PRO A 83 -22.15 -8.71 13.48
CA PRO A 83 -21.10 -7.75 13.88
C PRO A 83 -20.70 -6.67 12.86
N ASP A 84 -21.25 -6.74 11.66
CA ASP A 84 -20.91 -5.95 10.48
C ASP A 84 -22.22 -5.78 9.70
N SER A 85 -22.88 -4.65 9.92
CA SER A 85 -24.25 -4.38 9.51
C SER A 85 -24.39 -4.06 8.03
N ASP A 86 -23.40 -3.36 7.45
CA ASP A 86 -23.41 -2.97 6.04
C ASP A 86 -22.58 -3.88 5.13
N GLY A 87 -21.76 -4.75 5.71
CA GLY A 87 -21.04 -5.84 5.05
C GLY A 87 -19.75 -5.39 4.37
N ASP A 88 -19.11 -4.35 4.86
CA ASP A 88 -17.88 -3.77 4.30
C ASP A 88 -16.59 -4.40 4.86
N SER A 89 -16.72 -5.32 5.83
CA SER A 89 -15.64 -6.00 6.55
C SER A 89 -14.97 -5.20 7.68
N LEU A 90 -15.52 -4.05 8.04
CA LEU A 90 -15.29 -3.33 9.29
C LEU A 90 -16.42 -3.70 10.26
N LEU A 91 -16.12 -3.76 11.56
CA LEU A 91 -17.14 -4.11 12.56
C LEU A 91 -17.86 -2.82 13.00
N ASP A 92 -19.17 -2.86 13.26
CA ASP A 92 -19.92 -1.65 13.65
C ASP A 92 -19.31 -0.99 14.90
N GLY A 93 -18.85 -1.81 15.84
CA GLY A 93 -18.12 -1.36 17.02
C GLY A 93 -16.74 -0.75 16.73
N GLU A 94 -16.06 -1.18 15.68
CA GLU A 94 -14.82 -0.56 15.24
C GLU A 94 -15.07 0.80 14.57
N GLU A 95 -16.05 0.86 13.68
CA GLU A 95 -16.49 2.08 13.00
C GLU A 95 -16.85 3.19 13.98
N VAL A 96 -17.77 2.92 14.90
CA VAL A 96 -18.27 3.92 15.85
C VAL A 96 -17.22 4.33 16.89
N ASN A 97 -16.34 3.42 17.31
CA ASN A 97 -15.43 3.70 18.43
C ASN A 97 -14.01 4.13 17.99
N GLN A 98 -13.59 3.83 16.76
CA GLN A 98 -12.21 4.03 16.31
C GLN A 98 -12.09 4.92 15.06
N HIS A 99 -12.94 4.71 14.06
CA HIS A 99 -12.81 5.37 12.75
C HIS A 99 -13.82 6.50 12.52
N ASP A 100 -14.83 6.65 13.39
CA ASP A 100 -15.89 7.65 13.27
C ASP A 100 -16.70 7.56 11.96
N THR A 101 -16.77 6.36 11.36
CA THR A 101 -17.55 6.04 10.13
C THR A 101 -19.01 5.67 10.45
N ASP A 102 -19.86 5.54 9.43
CA ASP A 102 -21.28 5.18 9.57
C ASP A 102 -21.49 3.67 9.36
N PRO A 103 -21.79 2.87 10.40
CA PRO A 103 -21.90 1.40 10.32
C PRO A 103 -23.10 0.86 9.53
N LEU A 104 -23.82 1.75 8.86
CA LEU A 104 -24.92 1.43 7.97
C LEU A 104 -24.63 1.85 6.52
N ASN A 105 -23.42 2.33 6.25
CA ASN A 105 -23.00 2.86 4.98
C ASN A 105 -21.56 2.41 4.67
N PRO A 106 -21.38 1.44 3.75
CA PRO A 106 -20.11 0.76 3.54
C PRO A 106 -19.06 1.62 2.82
N ASP A 107 -19.26 2.92 2.69
CA ASP A 107 -18.44 3.89 1.92
C ASP A 107 -18.83 5.28 2.45
N THR A 108 -18.24 5.67 3.57
CA THR A 108 -18.64 6.81 4.40
C THR A 108 -18.42 8.14 3.69
N ASP A 109 -17.31 8.30 2.98
CA ASP A 109 -16.99 9.54 2.28
C ASP A 109 -17.41 9.58 0.80
N GLY A 110 -17.76 8.43 0.22
CA GLY A 110 -18.36 8.30 -1.09
C GLY A 110 -17.36 8.37 -2.25
N ASP A 111 -16.10 7.99 -2.04
CA ASP A 111 -15.05 8.02 -3.05
C ASP A 111 -15.03 6.75 -3.94
N GLY A 112 -15.69 5.68 -3.49
CA GLY A 112 -15.82 4.41 -4.21
C GLY A 112 -14.95 3.27 -3.67
N LEU A 113 -14.15 3.51 -2.63
CA LEU A 113 -13.64 2.49 -1.72
C LEU A 113 -14.64 2.28 -0.58
N ASN A 114 -14.53 1.14 0.10
CA ASN A 114 -15.33 0.90 1.30
C ASN A 114 -14.46 1.10 2.54
N ASP A 115 -15.07 1.54 3.64
CA ASP A 115 -14.34 1.92 4.86
C ASP A 115 -13.45 0.76 5.34
N GLY A 116 -13.95 -0.47 5.28
CA GLY A 116 -13.21 -1.69 5.56
C GLY A 116 -11.98 -1.90 4.65
N GLU A 117 -12.06 -1.58 3.36
CA GLU A 117 -10.94 -1.66 2.41
C GLU A 117 -9.90 -0.57 2.67
N GLU A 118 -10.34 0.65 2.91
CA GLU A 118 -9.48 1.79 3.25
C GLU A 118 -8.65 1.50 4.49
N VAL A 119 -9.31 1.09 5.59
CA VAL A 119 -8.64 0.81 6.87
C VAL A 119 -7.74 -0.43 6.79
N ASN A 120 -8.18 -1.51 6.13
CA ASN A 120 -7.47 -2.80 6.21
C ASN A 120 -6.46 -3.05 5.09
N GLN A 121 -6.56 -2.34 3.96
CA GLN A 121 -5.75 -2.63 2.76
C GLN A 121 -4.92 -1.44 2.29
N HIS A 122 -5.49 -0.23 2.26
CA HIS A 122 -4.85 0.94 1.65
C HIS A 122 -4.29 1.95 2.66
N ASP A 123 -4.66 1.83 3.93
CA ASP A 123 -4.25 2.76 5.01
C ASP A 123 -4.69 4.22 4.73
N THR A 124 -5.76 4.42 3.94
CA THR A 124 -6.41 5.72 3.66
C THR A 124 -7.38 6.12 4.79
N ASP A 125 -7.85 7.36 4.79
CA ASP A 125 -8.80 7.86 5.80
C ASP A 125 -10.25 7.73 5.28
N PRO A 126 -11.08 6.82 5.84
CA PRO A 126 -12.44 6.54 5.35
C PRO A 126 -13.46 7.68 5.53
N ASN A 127 -13.00 8.82 6.05
CA ASN A 127 -13.79 10.04 6.16
C ASN A 127 -13.28 11.16 5.23
N ASN A 128 -12.30 10.88 4.39
CA ASN A 128 -11.65 11.85 3.54
C ASN A 128 -11.36 11.26 2.15
N PRO A 129 -12.11 11.66 1.12
CA PRO A 129 -12.09 11.01 -0.18
C PRO A 129 -10.83 11.33 -1.01
N ASP A 130 -9.79 11.93 -0.43
CA ASP A 130 -8.57 12.40 -1.10
C ASP A 130 -7.50 12.55 0.00
N SER A 131 -6.92 11.42 0.38
CA SER A 131 -6.07 11.24 1.56
C SER A 131 -4.79 12.06 1.50
N ASP A 132 -4.22 12.23 0.31
CA ASP A 132 -2.97 12.97 0.12
C ASP A 132 -3.19 14.44 -0.32
N GLY A 133 -4.40 14.78 -0.74
CA GLY A 133 -4.85 16.13 -1.09
C GLY A 133 -4.38 16.60 -2.46
N ASP A 134 -4.12 15.70 -3.40
CA ASP A 134 -3.60 16.02 -4.72
C ASP A 134 -4.70 16.39 -5.75
N GLY A 135 -5.95 16.06 -5.42
CA GLY A 135 -7.14 16.35 -6.22
C GLY A 135 -7.65 15.20 -7.09
N LEU A 136 -7.09 14.00 -6.95
CA LEU A 136 -7.69 12.72 -7.32
C LEU A 136 -8.27 12.07 -6.05
N ASN A 137 -9.32 11.26 -6.16
CA ASN A 137 -9.88 10.58 -5.00
C ASN A 137 -9.27 9.19 -4.81
N ASP A 138 -9.16 8.69 -3.57
CA ASP A 138 -8.41 7.46 -3.28
C ASP A 138 -8.97 6.26 -4.09
N GLY A 139 -10.30 6.21 -4.25
CA GLY A 139 -10.96 5.24 -5.13
C GLY A 139 -10.61 5.33 -6.61
N GLU A 140 -10.47 6.53 -7.18
CA GLU A 140 -10.02 6.77 -8.57
C GLU A 140 -8.56 6.35 -8.73
N GLU A 141 -7.72 6.67 -7.76
CA GLU A 141 -6.31 6.30 -7.73
C GLU A 141 -6.10 4.78 -7.79
N ILE A 142 -6.76 4.04 -6.90
CA ILE A 142 -6.63 2.58 -6.81
C ILE A 142 -7.33 1.88 -7.99
N ASN A 143 -8.54 2.31 -8.37
CA ASN A 143 -9.36 1.55 -9.34
C ASN A 143 -9.11 1.92 -10.80
N GLU A 144 -8.65 3.14 -11.09
CA GLU A 144 -8.52 3.65 -12.46
C GLU A 144 -7.08 4.00 -12.87
N HIS A 145 -6.26 4.47 -11.93
CA HIS A 145 -4.96 5.07 -12.24
C HIS A 145 -3.73 4.28 -11.76
N ASP A 146 -3.92 3.26 -10.90
CA ASP A 146 -2.84 2.46 -10.32
C ASP A 146 -1.80 3.33 -9.55
N THR A 147 -2.23 4.44 -8.94
CA THR A 147 -1.40 5.37 -8.13
C THR A 147 -1.46 5.05 -6.63
N ASP A 148 -0.57 5.65 -5.84
CA ASP A 148 -0.56 5.50 -4.37
C ASP A 148 -1.36 6.65 -3.72
N PRO A 149 -2.53 6.39 -3.11
CA PRO A 149 -3.41 7.44 -2.56
C PRO A 149 -2.85 8.17 -1.34
N LEU A 150 -1.63 7.82 -0.92
CA LEU A 150 -0.89 8.47 0.15
C LEU A 150 0.32 9.29 -0.37
N GLU A 151 0.57 9.28 -1.69
CA GLU A 151 1.69 9.97 -2.33
C GLU A 151 1.23 10.88 -3.49
N PRO A 152 1.27 12.23 -3.31
CA PRO A 152 0.78 13.17 -4.32
C PRO A 152 1.57 13.25 -5.63
N ASP A 153 2.47 12.32 -5.94
CA ASP A 153 3.37 12.32 -7.12
C ASP A 153 3.97 10.91 -7.18
N THR A 154 3.16 9.94 -7.62
CA THR A 154 3.47 8.51 -7.54
C THR A 154 4.76 8.15 -8.30
N ASP A 155 4.98 8.76 -9.46
CA ASP A 155 6.13 8.46 -10.30
C ASP A 155 7.38 9.34 -10.01
N GLY A 156 7.19 10.44 -9.25
CA GLY A 156 8.24 11.33 -8.78
C GLY A 156 8.82 12.27 -9.84
N ASP A 157 8.09 12.60 -10.91
CA ASP A 157 8.56 13.46 -11.99
C ASP A 157 8.41 14.98 -11.71
N GLY A 158 7.61 15.29 -10.67
CA GLY A 158 7.31 16.61 -10.19
C GLY A 158 6.01 17.22 -10.69
N LEU A 159 5.08 16.42 -11.22
CA LEU A 159 3.66 16.70 -11.34
C LEU A 159 2.91 15.84 -10.31
N ASN A 160 1.78 16.32 -9.79
CA ASN A 160 0.93 15.47 -8.96
C ASN A 160 -0.07 14.71 -9.82
N ASP A 161 -0.43 13.51 -9.39
CA ASP A 161 -1.27 12.55 -10.10
C ASP A 161 -2.60 13.20 -10.53
N GLY A 162 -3.20 13.98 -9.63
CA GLY A 162 -4.38 14.81 -9.88
C GLY A 162 -4.18 15.87 -10.98
N GLU A 163 -3.03 16.56 -11.09
CA GLU A 163 -2.78 17.46 -12.23
C GLU A 163 -2.55 16.69 -13.53
N GLU A 164 -1.88 15.55 -13.46
CA GLU A 164 -1.60 14.70 -14.61
C GLU A 164 -2.88 14.23 -15.27
N VAL A 165 -3.78 13.63 -14.50
CA VAL A 165 -5.09 13.15 -14.97
C VAL A 165 -5.99 14.32 -15.39
N ASN A 166 -6.19 15.31 -14.51
CA ASN A 166 -7.24 16.32 -14.73
C ASN A 166 -6.84 17.42 -15.73
N ARG A 167 -5.54 17.67 -15.92
CA ARG A 167 -5.06 18.84 -16.66
C ARG A 167 -4.18 18.50 -17.86
N TYR A 168 -3.30 17.52 -17.74
CA TYR A 168 -2.29 17.25 -18.76
C TYR A 168 -2.62 16.03 -19.63
N GLY A 169 -3.43 15.10 -19.11
CA GLY A 169 -3.73 13.83 -19.75
C GLY A 169 -2.48 12.96 -19.89
N THR A 170 -1.59 13.03 -18.91
CA THR A 170 -0.43 12.14 -18.74
C THR A 170 -0.81 10.93 -17.90
N ASP A 171 0.06 9.93 -17.88
CA ASP A 171 -0.09 8.68 -17.12
C ASP A 171 0.63 8.84 -15.77
N PRO A 172 -0.09 8.92 -14.63
CA PRO A 172 0.50 9.29 -13.34
C PRO A 172 1.41 8.22 -12.70
N ASP A 173 1.42 6.98 -13.21
CA ASP A 173 2.42 5.95 -12.81
C ASP A 173 3.63 5.93 -13.78
N SER A 174 3.79 6.95 -14.63
CA SER A 174 4.81 6.97 -15.68
C SER A 174 5.42 8.34 -15.91
N ALA A 175 6.61 8.51 -15.32
CA ALA A 175 7.40 9.75 -15.35
C ALA A 175 7.83 10.26 -16.75
N ASP A 176 7.46 9.59 -17.83
CA ASP A 176 7.67 9.92 -19.25
C ASP A 176 6.57 9.24 -20.08
N THR A 177 5.36 9.82 -20.06
CA THR A 177 4.15 9.27 -20.68
C THR A 177 4.33 8.88 -22.15
N ASP A 178 5.08 9.67 -22.93
CA ASP A 178 5.23 9.44 -24.37
C ASP A 178 6.52 8.69 -24.75
N GLY A 179 7.41 8.45 -23.78
CA GLY A 179 8.61 7.64 -23.91
C GLY A 179 9.68 8.26 -24.78
N ASP A 180 9.73 9.59 -24.90
CA ASP A 180 10.72 10.29 -25.73
C ASP A 180 12.04 10.58 -24.99
N GLY A 181 12.05 10.40 -23.67
CA GLY A 181 13.21 10.56 -22.79
C GLY A 181 13.25 11.90 -22.05
N LEU A 182 12.20 12.72 -22.14
CA LEU A 182 11.96 13.88 -21.31
C LEU A 182 10.74 13.60 -20.42
N GLY A 183 10.93 13.58 -19.10
CA GLY A 183 9.80 13.33 -18.22
C GLY A 183 8.77 14.46 -18.19
N ASP A 184 7.50 14.13 -17.94
CA ASP A 184 6.35 15.00 -18.15
C ASP A 184 6.47 16.32 -17.37
N GLY A 185 6.84 16.27 -16.10
CA GLY A 185 7.14 17.44 -15.29
C GLY A 185 8.30 18.29 -15.84
N THR A 186 9.29 17.68 -16.48
CA THR A 186 10.36 18.44 -17.18
C THR A 186 9.81 19.16 -18.40
N GLU A 187 8.99 18.48 -19.18
CA GLU A 187 8.37 19.03 -20.38
C GLU A 187 7.49 20.23 -20.06
N ARG A 188 6.71 20.14 -18.98
CA ARG A 188 5.94 21.26 -18.43
C ARG A 188 6.82 22.46 -18.06
N ARG A 189 8.00 22.22 -17.48
CA ARG A 189 8.95 23.28 -17.10
C ARG A 189 9.61 23.95 -18.31
N ILE A 190 9.87 23.21 -19.39
CA ILE A 190 10.53 23.75 -20.60
C ILE A 190 9.55 24.17 -21.71
N GLY A 191 8.26 23.87 -21.55
CA GLY A 191 7.18 24.25 -22.45
C GLY A 191 7.00 23.33 -23.66
N THR A 192 7.39 22.05 -23.53
CA THR A 192 7.09 20.98 -24.49
C THR A 192 5.82 20.23 -24.08
N SER A 193 5.41 19.23 -24.85
CA SER A 193 4.14 18.52 -24.75
C SER A 193 4.36 17.10 -24.20
N PRO A 194 3.89 16.80 -22.97
CA PRO A 194 4.12 15.51 -22.29
C PRO A 194 3.43 14.28 -22.93
N THR A 195 2.66 14.51 -23.99
CA THR A 195 1.94 13.46 -24.71
C THR A 195 2.39 13.35 -26.17
N SER A 196 3.51 13.99 -26.53
CA SER A 196 4.00 14.03 -27.90
C SER A 196 5.52 13.87 -28.02
N SER A 197 5.91 12.64 -28.38
CA SER A 197 7.31 12.25 -28.65
C SER A 197 8.01 12.94 -29.83
N ALA A 198 7.40 13.99 -30.40
CA ALA A 198 8.01 14.85 -31.39
C ALA A 198 8.95 15.90 -30.77
N ASP A 199 8.94 16.08 -29.44
CA ASP A 199 9.62 17.18 -28.77
C ASP A 199 11.14 17.01 -28.68
N VAL A 200 11.64 15.78 -28.55
CA VAL A 200 13.08 15.48 -28.67
C VAL A 200 13.66 15.89 -30.02
N LEU A 201 12.87 15.88 -31.12
CA LEU A 201 13.36 16.36 -32.41
C LEU A 201 13.60 17.87 -32.40
N VAL A 202 12.80 18.63 -31.64
CA VAL A 202 12.96 20.07 -31.49
C VAL A 202 14.22 20.37 -30.67
N LEU A 203 14.38 19.73 -29.51
CA LEU A 203 15.54 19.95 -28.65
C LEU A 203 16.83 19.48 -29.34
N GLY A 204 16.80 18.31 -29.98
CA GLY A 204 17.89 17.78 -30.79
C GLY A 204 18.28 18.71 -31.94
N PHE A 205 17.31 19.34 -32.61
CA PHE A 205 17.57 20.32 -33.65
C PHE A 205 18.16 21.62 -33.10
N VAL A 206 17.70 22.12 -31.94
CA VAL A 206 18.28 23.30 -31.29
C VAL A 206 19.72 23.05 -30.85
N VAL A 207 20.01 21.90 -30.23
CA VAL A 207 21.37 21.50 -29.86
C VAL A 207 22.24 21.33 -31.10
N LEU A 208 21.74 20.68 -32.14
CA LEU A 208 22.46 20.53 -33.41
C LEU A 208 22.77 21.89 -34.04
N LEU A 209 21.80 22.81 -34.09
CA LEU A 209 22.02 24.17 -34.60
C LEU A 209 23.01 24.95 -33.75
N ALA A 210 22.99 24.80 -32.43
CA ALA A 210 23.95 25.41 -31.53
C ALA A 210 25.37 24.85 -31.75
N LEU A 211 25.52 23.54 -31.93
CA LEU A 211 26.78 22.88 -32.25
C LEU A 211 27.31 23.26 -33.64
N VAL A 212 26.44 23.32 -34.65
CA VAL A 212 26.77 23.80 -36.00
C VAL A 212 27.17 25.27 -35.96
N GLY A 213 26.46 26.10 -35.19
CA GLY A 213 26.77 27.51 -34.98
C GLY A 213 28.10 27.71 -34.25
N ALA A 214 28.35 26.96 -33.19
CA ALA A 214 29.62 26.96 -32.45
C ALA A 214 30.78 26.47 -33.34
N GLY A 215 30.59 25.37 -34.09
CA GLY A 215 31.56 24.87 -35.06
C GLY A 215 31.85 25.90 -36.14
N TYR A 216 30.83 26.54 -36.71
CA TYR A 216 31.00 27.62 -37.68
C TYR A 216 31.74 28.83 -37.09
N ALA A 217 31.41 29.23 -35.86
CA ALA A 217 32.12 30.29 -35.15
C ALA A 217 33.60 29.93 -34.94
N LEU A 218 33.90 28.70 -34.52
CA LEU A 218 35.28 28.21 -34.36
C LEU A 218 36.07 28.19 -35.67
N THR A 219 35.43 27.97 -36.82
CA THR A 219 36.11 28.09 -38.13
C THR A 219 36.36 29.52 -38.58
N ARG A 220 35.69 30.51 -37.95
CA ARG A 220 35.77 31.94 -38.27
C ARG A 220 36.57 32.75 -37.27
N ILE A 221 36.88 32.16 -36.11
CA ILE A 221 37.78 32.74 -35.11
C ILE A 221 39.21 32.46 -35.58
N ASP A 222 39.90 33.50 -36.03
CA ASP A 222 41.36 33.49 -36.12
C ASP A 222 41.90 33.10 -34.74
N ARG A 223 42.87 32.17 -34.69
CA ARG A 223 43.53 31.75 -33.44
C ARG A 223 44.08 32.97 -32.71
N GLU A 224 43.30 33.53 -31.79
CA GLU A 224 43.68 34.23 -30.57
C GLU A 224 42.34 34.61 -29.89
N GLU A 225 42.10 34.16 -28.65
CA GLU A 225 41.02 34.60 -27.75
C GLU A 225 39.56 34.25 -28.10
N ALA A 226 39.13 32.99 -27.89
CA ALA A 226 37.70 32.69 -27.75
C ALA A 226 37.44 31.50 -26.81
N LEU A 227 37.67 31.70 -25.52
CA LEU A 227 37.20 30.78 -24.47
C LEU A 227 36.56 31.51 -23.27
N ASP A 228 36.20 32.79 -23.41
CA ASP A 228 35.77 33.61 -22.26
C ASP A 228 34.37 34.24 -22.40
N ARG A 229 33.52 33.73 -23.30
CA ARG A 229 32.16 34.28 -23.51
C ARG A 229 31.07 33.23 -23.70
N LEU A 230 31.01 32.26 -22.79
CA LEU A 230 29.78 31.49 -22.56
C LEU A 230 29.02 32.14 -21.38
N PRO A 231 27.77 32.59 -21.56
CA PRO A 231 26.98 33.12 -20.46
C PRO A 231 26.28 31.94 -19.75
N PHE A 232 27.02 31.22 -18.90
CA PHE A 232 26.39 30.42 -17.85
C PHE A 232 27.25 30.49 -16.59
N SER A 233 26.80 31.32 -15.66
CA SER A 233 27.45 31.57 -14.37
C SER A 233 26.99 30.55 -13.35
N LEU A 234 27.87 29.62 -12.96
CA LEU A 234 27.85 29.00 -11.64
C LEU A 234 29.05 29.58 -10.86
N GLY A 235 28.74 30.43 -9.88
CA GLY A 235 29.72 31.24 -9.15
C GLY A 235 30.60 30.44 -8.18
N SER A 236 31.87 30.83 -8.09
CA SER A 236 32.74 30.48 -6.96
C SER A 236 33.70 31.64 -6.69
N GLY A 237 33.43 32.40 -5.63
CA GLY A 237 34.32 33.41 -5.07
C GLY A 237 35.11 32.82 -3.91
N GLY A 238 36.43 32.73 -4.07
CA GLY A 238 37.35 32.40 -2.98
C GLY A 238 37.71 33.60 -2.12
N ALA A 239 38.04 33.37 -0.84
CA ALA A 239 39.44 33.46 -0.37
C ALA A 239 39.55 33.43 1.18
N ASP A 240 40.36 32.46 1.63
CA ASP A 240 41.38 32.54 2.68
C ASP A 240 41.00 32.77 4.16
N ARG A 241 41.26 31.75 4.98
CA ARG A 241 42.03 31.89 6.24
C ARG A 241 42.64 30.55 6.69
N ARG A 242 43.90 30.67 7.10
CA ARG A 242 44.83 29.60 7.47
C ARG A 242 44.50 28.97 8.84
N ASN A 243 44.87 27.69 8.93
CA ASN A 243 45.67 27.05 9.98
C ASN A 243 44.97 26.05 10.94
N ARG A 244 45.49 24.81 10.89
CA ARG A 244 45.88 23.94 12.03
C ARG A 244 45.01 22.70 12.35
N ALA A 245 45.53 21.58 11.86
CA ALA A 245 45.79 20.30 12.54
C ALA A 245 44.67 19.26 12.80
N ASN A 246 44.99 18.07 12.27
CA ASN A 246 44.86 16.72 12.84
C ASN A 246 43.54 15.95 12.65
N GLY A 247 43.64 14.74 12.09
CA GLY A 247 42.66 13.66 12.27
C GLY A 247 42.30 12.89 11.01
N SER A 248 42.95 11.74 10.83
CA SER A 248 42.69 10.63 9.91
C SER A 248 41.24 10.37 9.45
N ALA A 249 41.08 10.04 8.15
CA ALA A 249 40.56 8.76 7.63
C ALA A 249 39.88 8.95 6.26
N GLY A 250 39.88 7.90 5.44
CA GLY A 250 38.91 7.72 4.36
C GLY A 250 39.41 8.11 2.98
N ARG A 251 39.79 7.10 2.21
CA ARG A 251 40.37 7.17 0.87
C ARG A 251 39.23 7.11 -0.16
N ALA A 252 39.08 8.15 -0.98
CA ALA A 252 38.38 8.10 -2.27
C ALA A 252 39.20 7.29 -3.30
N PRO A 253 38.58 6.84 -4.39
CA PRO A 253 38.88 7.49 -5.68
C PRO A 253 37.63 7.66 -6.56
N THR A 254 37.35 8.87 -7.06
CA THR A 254 37.65 9.33 -8.44
C THR A 254 37.16 8.41 -9.57
N ASN A 255 36.19 8.93 -10.31
CA ASN A 255 35.91 8.60 -11.70
C ASN A 255 37.11 9.00 -12.61
N PRO A 256 37.37 8.29 -13.71
CA PRO A 256 37.32 8.98 -15.00
C PRO A 256 36.75 8.13 -16.14
N GLY A 257 36.21 8.82 -17.14
CA GLY A 257 35.62 8.23 -18.34
C GLY A 257 36.60 7.58 -19.33
N ASN A 258 36.05 6.58 -20.00
CA ASN A 258 36.14 6.21 -21.43
C ASN A 258 37.44 6.40 -22.23
N ASP A 259 38.31 5.38 -22.20
CA ASP A 259 39.04 4.94 -23.40
C ASP A 259 39.16 3.40 -23.43
N GLY A 260 38.86 2.80 -24.59
CA GLY A 260 39.37 1.47 -24.96
C GLY A 260 38.29 0.42 -25.24
N TYR A 261 38.11 0.10 -26.53
CA TYR A 261 37.59 -1.21 -26.93
C TYR A 261 38.44 -2.31 -26.29
N SER A 262 37.88 -3.04 -25.34
CA SER A 262 38.38 -4.35 -24.91
C SER A 262 37.21 -5.31 -24.71
N ASP A 263 37.33 -6.43 -25.39
CA ASP A 263 36.52 -7.64 -25.39
C ASP A 263 36.02 -8.06 -23.99
N THR A 264 34.79 -7.67 -23.62
CA THR A 264 34.06 -8.27 -22.48
C THR A 264 32.59 -8.37 -22.85
N GLU A 265 32.10 -9.60 -22.96
CA GLU A 265 30.69 -9.94 -23.20
C GLU A 265 29.78 -9.13 -22.26
N VAL A 266 28.90 -8.30 -22.86
CA VAL A 266 27.83 -7.61 -22.14
C VAL A 266 26.81 -8.68 -21.74
N LEU A 267 26.97 -9.25 -20.55
CA LEU A 267 25.98 -10.15 -19.96
C LEU A 267 24.70 -9.35 -19.69
N THR A 268 23.59 -9.81 -20.26
CA THR A 268 22.25 -9.26 -20.01
C THR A 268 21.86 -9.43 -18.54
N ASP A 269 20.85 -8.70 -18.07
CA ASP A 269 20.37 -8.83 -16.69
C ASP A 269 19.95 -10.29 -16.38
N GLU A 270 19.36 -11.00 -17.35
CA GLU A 270 19.08 -12.44 -17.26
C GLU A 270 20.35 -13.29 -17.14
N ASP A 271 21.37 -13.02 -17.96
CA ASP A 271 22.62 -13.78 -17.92
C ASP A 271 23.37 -13.60 -16.60
N ARG A 272 23.24 -12.42 -15.97
CA ARG A 272 23.77 -12.13 -14.63
C ARG A 272 23.08 -12.98 -13.58
N VAL A 273 21.74 -13.05 -13.60
CA VAL A 273 20.97 -13.92 -12.69
C VAL A 273 21.34 -15.39 -12.90
N MET A 274 21.42 -15.86 -14.15
CA MET A 274 21.80 -17.24 -14.45
C MET A 274 23.25 -17.56 -14.04
N LYS A 275 24.16 -16.58 -14.08
CA LYS A 275 25.53 -16.74 -13.59
C LYS A 275 25.56 -16.83 -12.06
N LEU A 276 24.84 -15.96 -11.36
CA LEU A 276 24.75 -15.96 -9.89
C LEU A 276 24.14 -17.26 -9.36
N LEU A 277 23.04 -17.73 -9.96
CA LEU A 277 22.42 -19.01 -9.58
C LEU A 277 23.36 -20.20 -9.80
N ARG A 278 24.19 -20.17 -10.86
CA ARG A 278 25.19 -21.21 -11.13
C ARG A 278 26.36 -21.16 -10.14
N GLU A 279 26.78 -19.96 -9.75
CA GLU A 279 27.88 -19.75 -8.78
C GLU A 279 27.47 -20.12 -7.35
N TYR A 280 26.20 -19.86 -6.99
CA TYR A 280 25.63 -20.21 -5.69
C TYR A 280 25.41 -21.71 -5.50
N GLY A 281 25.26 -22.47 -6.60
CA GLY A 281 25.27 -23.94 -6.57
C GLY A 281 24.03 -24.60 -5.94
N GLY A 282 22.93 -23.87 -5.78
CA GLY A 282 21.69 -24.36 -5.17
C GLY A 282 20.54 -23.35 -5.26
N PRO A 283 19.38 -23.63 -4.61
CA PRO A 283 18.27 -22.68 -4.54
C PRO A 283 18.68 -21.41 -3.79
N MET A 284 18.61 -20.26 -4.45
CA MET A 284 19.03 -18.96 -3.91
C MET A 284 17.81 -18.13 -3.48
N PRO A 285 17.78 -17.56 -2.26
CA PRO A 285 16.71 -16.65 -1.86
C PRO A 285 16.66 -15.41 -2.77
N GLN A 286 15.44 -14.94 -3.08
CA GLN A 286 15.24 -13.73 -3.90
C GLN A 286 15.89 -12.49 -3.28
N LYS A 287 15.93 -12.41 -1.94
CA LYS A 287 16.62 -11.35 -1.21
C LYS A 287 18.13 -11.33 -1.48
N GLU A 288 18.77 -12.50 -1.54
CA GLU A 288 20.20 -12.62 -1.84
C GLU A 288 20.52 -12.15 -3.26
N LEU A 289 19.61 -12.35 -4.23
CA LEU A 289 19.75 -11.77 -5.57
C LEU A 289 19.73 -10.24 -5.54
N SER A 290 18.85 -9.63 -4.74
CA SER A 290 18.79 -8.18 -4.57
C SER A 290 20.08 -7.64 -3.93
N ASP A 291 20.58 -8.32 -2.89
CA ASP A 291 21.79 -7.92 -2.17
C ASP A 291 23.06 -8.03 -3.05
N GLU A 292 23.20 -9.09 -3.85
CA GLU A 292 24.39 -9.34 -4.68
C GLU A 292 24.40 -8.52 -5.99
N THR A 293 23.22 -8.15 -6.50
CA THR A 293 23.09 -7.33 -7.73
C THR A 293 22.93 -5.83 -7.45
N GLY A 294 22.50 -5.45 -6.24
CA GLY A 294 22.12 -4.09 -5.89
C GLY A 294 20.82 -3.61 -6.54
N TRP A 295 19.98 -4.52 -7.05
CA TRP A 295 18.69 -4.19 -7.67
C TRP A 295 17.57 -4.09 -6.65
N SER A 296 16.56 -3.24 -6.92
CA SER A 296 15.36 -3.15 -6.10
C SER A 296 14.56 -4.47 -6.11
N ALA A 297 13.81 -4.72 -5.03
CA ALA A 297 12.98 -5.92 -4.90
C ALA A 297 11.99 -6.07 -6.06
N SER A 298 11.40 -4.95 -6.51
CA SER A 298 10.46 -4.90 -7.64
C SER A 298 11.13 -5.25 -8.97
N LYS A 299 12.34 -4.74 -9.23
CA LYS A 299 13.11 -5.10 -10.44
C LYS A 299 13.48 -6.58 -10.47
N VAL A 300 13.94 -7.12 -9.34
CA VAL A 300 14.24 -8.55 -9.20
C VAL A 300 12.97 -9.39 -9.41
N SER A 301 11.84 -8.97 -8.84
CA SER A 301 10.56 -9.67 -9.01
C SER A 301 10.12 -9.73 -10.47
N ARG A 302 10.11 -8.58 -11.18
CA ARG A 302 9.73 -8.50 -12.60
C ARG A 302 10.62 -9.37 -13.49
N LEU A 303 11.94 -9.29 -13.29
CA LEU A 303 12.91 -10.09 -14.05
C LEU A 303 12.77 -11.60 -13.77
N LEU A 304 12.50 -11.99 -12.53
CA LEU A 304 12.28 -13.41 -12.21
C LEU A 304 10.97 -13.92 -12.78
N SER A 305 9.91 -13.10 -12.80
CA SER A 305 8.64 -13.46 -13.46
C SER A 305 8.83 -13.69 -14.96
N SER A 306 9.58 -12.82 -15.66
CA SER A 306 9.87 -13.02 -17.09
C SER A 306 10.76 -14.25 -17.34
N MET A 307 11.73 -14.51 -16.47
CA MET A 307 12.59 -15.70 -16.59
C MET A 307 11.87 -17.01 -16.20
N GLU A 308 10.83 -16.95 -15.37
CA GLU A 308 9.97 -18.09 -15.04
C GLU A 308 9.01 -18.40 -16.20
N GLU A 309 8.45 -17.38 -16.85
CA GLU A 309 7.63 -17.54 -18.07
C GLU A 309 8.40 -18.19 -19.22
N ASP A 310 9.70 -17.88 -19.33
CA ASP A 310 10.62 -18.47 -20.30
C ASP A 310 11.17 -19.87 -19.89
N ASP A 311 10.67 -20.48 -18.81
CA ASP A 311 11.14 -21.76 -18.23
C ASP A 311 12.65 -21.78 -17.88
N LYS A 312 13.30 -20.62 -17.78
CA LYS A 312 14.75 -20.50 -17.47
C LYS A 312 15.04 -20.72 -15.99
N ILE A 313 14.06 -20.44 -15.12
CA ILE A 313 14.13 -20.62 -13.67
C ILE A 313 12.81 -21.18 -13.11
N THR A 314 12.81 -21.59 -11.85
CA THR A 314 11.61 -21.94 -11.10
C THR A 314 11.60 -21.20 -9.78
N LYS A 315 10.48 -20.56 -9.44
CA LYS A 315 10.26 -19.92 -8.15
C LYS A 315 9.54 -20.89 -7.20
N ILE A 316 10.07 -21.04 -5.98
CA ILE A 316 9.46 -21.86 -4.93
C ILE A 316 9.33 -21.01 -3.68
N THR A 317 8.13 -20.89 -3.13
CA THR A 317 7.89 -20.19 -1.87
C THR A 317 8.09 -21.15 -0.69
N ILE A 318 8.98 -20.79 0.23
CA ILE A 318 9.25 -21.55 1.46
C ILE A 318 9.01 -20.62 2.65
N GLY A 319 7.88 -20.81 3.34
CA GLY A 319 7.48 -19.93 4.44
C GLY A 319 7.09 -18.55 3.92
N ARG A 320 7.82 -17.50 4.34
CA ARG A 320 7.60 -16.10 3.91
C ARG A 320 8.63 -15.63 2.87
N GLU A 321 9.45 -16.52 2.33
CA GLU A 321 10.53 -16.16 1.41
C GLU A 321 10.42 -16.93 0.09
N ASN A 322 10.73 -16.25 -1.01
CA ASN A 322 10.83 -16.84 -2.34
C ASN A 322 12.26 -17.31 -2.61
N VAL A 323 12.40 -18.55 -3.08
CA VAL A 323 13.69 -19.15 -3.41
C VAL A 323 13.70 -19.54 -4.89
N ILE A 324 14.77 -19.19 -5.58
CA ILE A 324 14.94 -19.28 -7.02
C ILE A 324 15.88 -20.43 -7.37
N LYS A 325 15.49 -21.26 -8.32
CA LYS A 325 16.30 -22.37 -8.84
C LYS A 325 16.45 -22.28 -10.35
N LEU A 326 17.60 -22.70 -10.88
CA LEU A 326 17.80 -22.86 -12.32
C LEU A 326 16.79 -23.87 -12.90
N GLY A 327 16.16 -23.49 -14.02
CA GLY A 327 15.29 -24.35 -14.81
C GLY A 327 16.11 -25.44 -15.48
N GLY A 328 15.73 -26.70 -15.26
CA GLY A 328 16.48 -27.85 -15.76
C GLY A 328 15.74 -29.17 -15.56
N GLU A 329 15.25 -29.70 -16.68
CA GLU A 329 14.69 -31.03 -16.97
C GLU A 329 13.59 -31.54 -16.02
N HIS A 330 12.41 -31.78 -16.61
CA HIS A 330 11.41 -32.72 -16.14
C HIS A 330 12.08 -33.98 -15.56
N GLN A 331 12.23 -34.01 -14.24
CA GLN A 331 12.28 -35.28 -13.53
C GLN A 331 10.89 -35.86 -13.71
N ASN A 332 10.77 -36.83 -14.63
CA ASN A 332 9.63 -37.72 -14.71
C ASN A 332 9.25 -38.12 -13.28
N SER A 333 8.08 -37.64 -12.84
CA SER A 333 7.47 -38.12 -11.62
C SER A 333 7.33 -39.64 -11.74
N PRO A 334 7.69 -40.45 -10.72
CA PRO A 334 7.58 -41.91 -10.80
C PRO A 334 6.14 -42.44 -10.90
N PHE A 335 5.14 -41.56 -11.05
CA PHE A 335 3.72 -41.89 -10.91
C PHE A 335 2.91 -41.89 -12.21
N ASP A 336 3.50 -41.63 -13.38
CA ASP A 336 2.79 -41.71 -14.67
C ASP A 336 3.00 -43.06 -15.39
N GLN A 337 2.72 -44.16 -14.70
CA GLN A 337 2.41 -45.44 -15.34
C GLN A 337 1.28 -46.13 -14.58
N GLU A 338 0.03 -45.71 -14.81
CA GLU A 338 -1.16 -46.59 -14.78
C GLU A 338 -2.41 -45.82 -15.21
N ARG A 339 -2.66 -45.77 -16.52
CA ARG A 339 -4.01 -45.88 -17.12
C ARG A 339 -3.93 -46.48 -18.52
#